data_AF-A0A5E4GMT1-F1
#
_entry.id   AF-A0A5E4GMT1-F1
#
_cell.length_a   1.000
_cell.length_b   1.000
_cell.length_c   1.000
_cell.angle_alpha   90.00
_cell.angle_beta   90.00
_cell.angle_gamma   90.00
#
_symmetry.space_group_name_H-M   'P 1'
#
loop_
_entity.id
_entity.type
_entity.pdbx_description
1 polymer ?
#
loop_
_entity_poly.entity_id
_entity_poly.type
_entity_poly.pdbx_seq_one_letter_code
_entity_poly.pdbx_strand_id
1 'polypeptide(L)'
;MGFEVHLKPIFGHPKVEWASGNASTPPRRFLFHVHASPDSPHLIIHVTDFHCDTWEAVRSVSQLDDMRDSIGIGGSWSDFIDYLIASIKSEDVKLVLEGHSNSDGAAYAKLVAQKSKGMPVISISLTKLVGTAGSEAIANLSLQLFEEFKSIHEFYVEEKQRSIELSKVISAEKERNASIQSQLEQYSKRQKLQRISSSDKVDVSGPFSNGLKSSPDKEAARDINSKA
;
A
#
# COMPACT_ATOMS: atom_id res chain seq x y z
N MET A 1 -11.46 -15.91 -21.13
CA MET A 1 -10.21 -15.33 -21.66
C MET A 1 -10.46 -13.89 -22.13
N GLY A 2 -10.85 -13.03 -21.18
CA GLY A 2 -10.84 -11.57 -21.34
C GLY A 2 -10.08 -10.96 -20.18
N PHE A 3 -10.05 -9.63 -20.06
CA PHE A 3 -9.80 -9.00 -18.76
C PHE A 3 -11.01 -9.29 -17.87
N GLU A 4 -11.09 -10.50 -17.32
CA GLU A 4 -12.19 -10.95 -16.42
C GLU A 4 -12.20 -10.17 -15.10
N VAL A 5 -11.19 -9.34 -14.87
CA VAL A 5 -11.09 -8.37 -13.79
C VAL A 5 -11.23 -6.98 -14.41
N HIS A 6 -12.20 -6.19 -13.95
CA HIS A 6 -12.24 -4.75 -14.20
C HIS A 6 -10.93 -4.13 -13.70
N LEU A 7 -9.98 -3.95 -14.61
CA LEU A 7 -8.70 -3.36 -14.29
C LEU A 7 -8.93 -1.87 -14.03
N LYS A 8 -8.89 -1.50 -12.75
CA LYS A 8 -8.95 -0.08 -12.37
C LYS A 8 -7.81 0.67 -13.05
N PRO A 9 -8.07 1.87 -13.59
CA PRO A 9 -7.05 2.77 -14.08
C PRO A 9 -5.82 2.83 -13.16
N ILE A 10 -4.63 2.67 -13.74
CA ILE A 10 -3.36 2.78 -13.02
C ILE A 10 -2.65 4.03 -13.53
N PHE A 11 -2.38 4.96 -12.62
CA PHE A 11 -1.62 6.17 -12.90
C PHE A 11 -0.25 6.07 -12.25
N GLY A 12 0.75 6.66 -12.90
CA GLY A 12 2.07 6.78 -12.30
C GLY A 12 2.98 7.75 -13.03
N HIS A 13 4.11 8.01 -12.39
CA HIS A 13 5.15 8.89 -12.89
C HIS A 13 6.38 8.02 -13.22
N PRO A 14 6.70 7.80 -14.51
CA PRO A 14 7.84 6.98 -14.86
C PRO A 14 9.15 7.78 -14.72
N LYS A 15 10.23 7.10 -14.34
CA LYS A 15 11.59 7.66 -14.40
C LYS A 15 12.00 7.74 -15.87
N VAL A 16 12.31 8.94 -16.36
CA VAL A 16 12.64 9.14 -17.77
C VAL A 16 14.13 8.91 -17.99
N GLU A 17 14.47 8.05 -18.95
CA GLU A 17 15.84 7.73 -19.33
C GLU A 17 15.99 7.87 -20.85
N TRP A 18 17.12 8.41 -21.30
CA TRP A 18 17.47 8.40 -22.71
C TRP A 18 18.37 7.20 -22.98
N ALA A 19 18.07 6.41 -24.01
CA ALA A 19 18.87 5.23 -24.34
C ALA A 19 20.34 5.55 -24.65
N SER A 20 20.62 6.76 -25.16
CA SER A 20 21.98 7.25 -25.46
C SER A 20 22.75 7.74 -24.23
N GLY A 21 22.13 7.79 -23.04
CA GLY A 21 22.74 8.26 -21.79
C GLY A 21 23.01 9.77 -21.73
N ASN A 22 22.90 10.49 -22.86
CA ASN A 22 23.27 11.89 -22.99
C ASN A 22 22.02 12.76 -23.19
N ALA A 23 21.42 13.20 -22.09
CA ALA A 23 20.39 14.24 -22.10
C ALA A 23 21.05 15.59 -21.79
N SER A 24 21.02 16.52 -22.75
CA SER A 24 21.51 17.89 -22.54
C SER A 24 20.57 18.74 -21.68
N THR A 25 19.34 18.27 -21.50
CA THR A 25 18.27 18.94 -20.74
C THR A 25 17.64 17.97 -19.74
N PRO A 26 17.21 18.44 -18.56
CA PRO A 26 16.47 17.60 -17.63
C PRO A 26 15.21 17.08 -18.34
N PRO A 27 14.94 15.76 -18.32
CA PRO A 27 13.79 15.21 -19.01
C PRO A 27 12.51 15.79 -18.43
N ARG A 28 11.54 16.10 -19.30
CA ARG A 28 10.19 16.50 -18.88
C ARG A 28 9.58 15.42 -17.99
N ARG A 29 8.70 15.82 -17.09
CA ARG A 29 7.91 14.85 -16.31
C ARG A 29 6.83 14.28 -17.20
N PHE A 30 6.72 12.96 -17.21
CA PHE A 30 5.65 12.26 -17.87
C PHE A 30 4.69 11.72 -16.83
N LEU A 31 3.43 11.55 -17.24
CA LEU A 31 2.47 10.67 -16.59
C LEU A 31 2.19 9.51 -17.51
N PHE A 32 2.04 8.33 -16.94
CA PHE A 32 1.42 7.21 -17.64
C PHE A 32 0.07 6.90 -17.03
N HIS A 33 -0.79 6.34 -17.87
CA HIS A 33 -2.11 5.86 -17.52
C HIS A 33 -2.36 4.53 -18.22
N VAL A 34 -2.69 3.49 -17.46
CA VAL A 34 -3.00 2.15 -17.97
C VAL A 34 -4.42 1.78 -17.61
N HIS A 35 -5.21 1.42 -18.61
CA HIS A 35 -6.62 1.06 -18.43
C HIS A 35 -7.06 -0.01 -19.43
N ALA A 36 -8.14 -0.71 -19.11
CA ALA A 36 -8.83 -1.54 -20.07
C ALA A 36 -9.72 -0.66 -20.97
N SER A 37 -9.77 -0.97 -22.27
CA SER A 37 -10.71 -0.36 -23.20
C SER A 37 -12.16 -0.72 -22.80
N PRO A 38 -13.10 0.25 -22.77
CA PRO A 38 -14.51 -0.04 -22.46
C PRO A 38 -15.19 -0.97 -23.47
N ASP A 39 -14.81 -0.83 -24.75
CA ASP A 39 -15.51 -1.46 -25.87
C ASP A 39 -14.85 -2.75 -26.36
N SER A 40 -13.66 -3.09 -25.83
CA SER A 40 -12.88 -4.20 -26.33
C SER A 40 -11.91 -4.76 -25.29
N PRO A 41 -11.50 -6.04 -25.39
CA PRO A 41 -10.55 -6.65 -24.46
C PRO A 41 -9.11 -6.22 -24.80
N HIS A 42 -8.84 -4.91 -24.78
CA HIS A 42 -7.53 -4.33 -24.98
C HIS A 42 -7.07 -3.59 -23.74
N LEU A 43 -5.79 -3.75 -23.40
CA LEU A 43 -5.08 -2.88 -22.47
C LEU A 43 -4.54 -1.68 -23.25
N ILE A 44 -4.88 -0.48 -22.80
CA ILE A 44 -4.40 0.76 -23.37
C ILE A 44 -3.45 1.40 -22.36
N ILE A 45 -2.29 1.82 -22.87
CA ILE A 45 -1.25 2.50 -22.11
C ILE A 45 -1.01 3.84 -22.80
N HIS A 46 -1.31 4.94 -22.11
CA HIS A 46 -0.96 6.29 -22.55
C HIS A 46 0.20 6.81 -21.72
N VAL A 47 1.14 7.50 -22.35
CA VAL A 47 2.23 8.21 -21.67
C VAL A 47 2.34 9.59 -22.27
N THR A 48 2.25 10.64 -21.46
CA THR A 48 2.25 12.02 -21.95
C THR A 48 2.98 12.99 -21.03
N ASP A 49 3.59 14.00 -21.61
CA ASP A 49 4.12 15.17 -20.91
C ASP A 49 3.13 16.35 -20.86
N PHE A 50 1.90 16.17 -21.36
CA PHE A 50 0.86 17.20 -21.55
C PHE A 50 1.28 18.37 -22.45
N HIS A 51 2.33 18.18 -23.24
CA HIS A 51 2.83 19.20 -24.16
C HIS A 51 2.93 18.62 -25.56
N CYS A 52 4.11 18.13 -25.93
CA CYS A 52 4.45 17.75 -27.30
C CYS A 52 4.58 16.24 -27.49
N ASP A 53 4.72 15.48 -26.41
CA ASP A 53 5.04 14.05 -26.48
C ASP A 53 3.93 13.27 -25.80
N THR A 54 3.09 12.65 -26.63
CA THR A 54 2.06 11.69 -26.20
C THR A 54 2.27 10.38 -26.94
N TRP A 55 2.23 9.28 -26.20
CA TRP A 55 2.57 7.95 -26.66
C TRP A 55 1.48 6.96 -26.27
N GLU A 56 1.27 5.94 -27.11
CA GLU A 56 0.27 4.91 -26.89
C GLU A 56 0.82 3.51 -27.13
N ALA A 57 0.39 2.56 -26.32
CA ALA A 57 0.34 1.16 -26.69
C ALA A 57 -1.05 0.58 -26.46
N VAL A 58 -1.57 -0.10 -27.47
CA VAL A 58 -2.76 -0.95 -27.37
C VAL A 58 -2.30 -2.40 -27.43
N ARG A 59 -2.75 -3.21 -26.47
CA ARG A 59 -2.40 -4.63 -26.36
C ARG A 59 -3.64 -5.49 -26.21
N SER A 60 -3.86 -6.37 -27.17
CA SER A 60 -4.88 -7.41 -27.11
C SER A 60 -4.49 -8.50 -26.11
N VAL A 61 -5.47 -9.31 -25.70
CA VAL A 61 -5.23 -10.49 -24.84
C VAL A 61 -4.18 -11.43 -25.43
N SER A 62 -4.23 -11.71 -26.75
CA SER A 62 -3.25 -12.60 -27.38
C SER A 62 -1.84 -12.01 -27.34
N GLN A 63 -1.67 -10.70 -27.60
CA GLN A 63 -0.36 -10.05 -27.51
C GLN A 63 0.20 -10.05 -26.09
N LEU A 64 -0.68 -9.98 -25.09
CA LEU A 64 -0.27 -10.10 -23.69
C LEU A 64 0.09 -11.54 -23.32
N ASP A 65 -0.57 -12.55 -23.90
CA ASP A 65 -0.22 -13.97 -23.74
C ASP A 65 1.13 -14.30 -24.39
N ASP A 66 1.35 -13.82 -25.61
CA ASP A 66 2.66 -13.91 -26.29
C ASP A 66 3.75 -13.23 -25.44
N MET A 67 3.42 -12.09 -24.82
CA MET A 67 4.33 -11.39 -23.92
C MET A 67 4.63 -12.22 -22.67
N ARG A 68 3.63 -12.86 -22.04
CA ARG A 68 3.83 -13.77 -20.90
C ARG A 68 4.86 -14.84 -21.23
N ASP A 69 4.67 -15.49 -22.37
CA ASP A 69 5.51 -16.58 -22.83
C ASP A 69 6.93 -16.09 -23.15
N SER A 70 7.06 -14.89 -23.76
CA SER A 70 8.37 -14.29 -24.08
C SER A 70 9.19 -13.90 -22.84
N ILE A 71 8.52 -13.46 -21.78
CA ILE A 71 9.15 -13.06 -20.51
C ILE A 71 9.45 -14.29 -19.64
N GLY A 72 8.78 -15.42 -19.91
CA GLY A 72 8.97 -16.68 -19.17
C GLY A 72 8.26 -16.71 -17.82
N ILE A 73 7.14 -15.99 -17.67
CA ILE A 73 6.31 -16.04 -16.46
C ILE A 73 5.39 -17.26 -16.57
N GLY A 74 5.71 -18.30 -15.80
CA GLY A 74 4.83 -19.46 -15.64
C GLY A 74 3.62 -19.16 -14.74
N GLY A 75 2.67 -20.09 -14.71
CA GLY A 75 1.44 -19.97 -13.90
C GLY A 75 0.20 -19.76 -14.75
N SER A 76 -0.88 -19.33 -14.11
CA SER A 76 -2.14 -19.02 -14.78
C SER A 76 -2.11 -17.66 -15.47
N TRP A 77 -3.09 -17.41 -16.34
CA TRP A 77 -3.32 -16.09 -16.93
C TRP A 77 -3.49 -14.99 -15.86
N SER A 78 -4.22 -15.28 -14.79
CA SER A 78 -4.44 -14.34 -13.69
C SER A 78 -3.14 -14.00 -12.96
N ASP A 79 -2.27 -14.99 -12.72
CA ASP A 79 -0.96 -14.76 -12.10
C ASP A 79 -0.10 -13.80 -12.93
N PHE A 80 -0.17 -13.93 -14.26
CA PHE A 80 0.51 -13.02 -15.16
C PHE A 80 -0.08 -11.60 -15.14
N ILE A 81 -1.41 -11.45 -15.13
CA ILE A 81 -2.05 -10.13 -15.04
C ILE A 81 -1.72 -9.47 -13.70
N ASP A 82 -1.75 -10.21 -12.60
CA ASP A 82 -1.35 -9.69 -11.29
C ASP A 82 0.13 -9.27 -11.29
N TYR A 83 1.00 -10.03 -11.95
CA TYR A 83 2.40 -9.66 -12.14
C TYR A 83 2.56 -8.39 -12.96
N LEU A 84 1.82 -8.24 -14.06
CA LEU A 84 1.80 -7.06 -14.92
C LEU A 84 1.37 -5.82 -14.13
N ILE A 85 0.25 -5.92 -13.41
CA ILE A 85 -0.27 -4.84 -12.56
C ILE A 85 0.73 -4.46 -11.48
N ALA A 86 1.32 -5.45 -10.79
CA ALA A 86 2.31 -5.20 -9.74
C ALA A 86 3.59 -4.56 -10.28
N SER A 87 3.99 -4.92 -11.50
CA SER A 87 5.14 -4.31 -12.18
C SER A 87 4.87 -2.86 -12.57
N ILE A 88 3.69 -2.54 -13.10
CA ILE A 88 3.30 -1.18 -13.49
C ILE A 88 3.07 -0.29 -12.26
N LYS A 89 2.62 -0.85 -11.14
CA LYS A 89 2.44 -0.12 -9.88
C LYS A 89 3.74 0.05 -9.08
N SER A 90 4.86 -0.51 -9.53
CA SER A 90 6.12 -0.40 -8.81
C SER A 90 6.73 1.00 -8.95
N GLU A 91 7.63 1.37 -8.03
CA GLU A 91 8.34 2.65 -8.08
C GLU A 91 9.44 2.70 -9.15
N ASP A 92 9.70 1.58 -9.82
CA ASP A 92 10.80 1.41 -10.77
C ASP A 92 10.32 1.34 -12.23
N VAL A 93 9.16 1.91 -12.52
CA VAL A 93 8.71 2.12 -13.89
C VAL A 93 9.55 3.21 -14.56
N LYS A 94 10.03 2.91 -15.76
CA LYS A 94 10.87 3.78 -16.57
C LYS A 94 10.24 4.04 -17.93
N LEU A 95 10.39 5.27 -18.40
CA LEU A 95 10.12 5.63 -19.79
C LEU A 95 11.48 5.80 -20.47
N VAL A 96 11.82 4.86 -21.34
CA VAL A 96 13.07 4.93 -22.10
C VAL A 96 12.77 5.56 -23.46
N LEU A 97 13.38 6.71 -23.71
CA LEU A 97 13.25 7.48 -24.94
C LEU A 97 14.45 7.20 -25.87
N GLU A 98 14.15 7.00 -27.15
CA GLU A 98 15.10 6.70 -28.20
C GLU A 98 14.91 7.69 -29.38
N GLY A 99 16.00 8.30 -29.85
CA GLY A 99 15.97 9.33 -30.88
C GLY A 99 17.14 10.31 -30.75
N HIS A 100 17.27 11.23 -31.70
CA HIS A 100 18.26 12.31 -31.61
C HIS A 100 17.71 13.44 -30.72
N SER A 101 18.33 13.66 -29.56
CA SER A 101 17.98 14.75 -28.62
C SER A 101 18.03 16.17 -29.23
N ASN A 102 18.58 16.32 -30.45
CA ASN A 102 18.95 17.60 -31.06
C ASN A 102 17.96 18.11 -32.12
N SER A 103 16.97 17.32 -32.56
CA SER A 103 15.89 17.80 -33.44
C SER A 103 14.66 16.89 -33.38
N ASP A 104 13.49 17.49 -33.10
CA ASP A 104 12.13 16.91 -33.10
C ASP A 104 11.74 15.92 -31.96
N GLY A 105 12.59 15.79 -30.95
CA GLY A 105 12.30 15.01 -29.74
C GLY A 105 12.51 13.50 -29.91
N ALA A 106 11.95 12.70 -29.01
CA ALA A 106 12.06 11.25 -29.09
C ALA A 106 11.26 10.70 -30.29
N ALA A 107 11.86 9.75 -31.03
CA ALA A 107 11.24 9.07 -32.17
C ALA A 107 10.57 7.75 -31.74
N TYR A 108 11.14 7.10 -30.73
CA TYR A 108 10.63 5.87 -30.14
C TYR A 108 10.59 6.01 -28.62
N ALA A 109 9.63 5.33 -28.00
CA ALA A 109 9.53 5.24 -26.57
C ALA A 109 9.15 3.82 -26.16
N LYS A 110 9.65 3.37 -25.00
CA LYS A 110 9.22 2.13 -24.37
C LYS A 110 8.99 2.34 -22.89
N LEU A 111 7.90 1.77 -22.40
CA LEU A 111 7.62 1.68 -20.97
C LEU A 111 8.26 0.39 -20.44
N VAL A 112 9.17 0.54 -19.49
CA VAL A 112 9.88 -0.58 -18.86
C VAL A 112 9.45 -0.66 -17.41
N ALA A 113 8.96 -1.81 -16.99
CA ALA A 113 8.44 -2.01 -15.65
C ALA A 113 8.97 -3.33 -15.06
N GLN A 114 9.23 -3.32 -13.76
CA GLN A 114 9.71 -4.50 -13.05
C GLN A 114 9.05 -4.52 -11.67
N LYS A 115 8.46 -5.66 -11.29
CA LYS A 115 7.82 -5.82 -9.98
C LYS A 115 8.78 -5.61 -8.81
N SER A 116 9.99 -6.15 -8.93
CA SER A 116 11.08 -5.98 -7.96
C SER A 116 12.41 -6.40 -8.59
N LYS A 117 13.52 -5.92 -8.02
CA LYS A 117 14.86 -6.25 -8.50
C LYS A 117 15.06 -7.77 -8.60
N GLY A 118 15.55 -8.22 -9.76
CA GLY A 118 15.80 -9.64 -10.06
C GLY A 118 14.61 -10.40 -10.67
N MET A 119 13.43 -9.78 -10.74
CA MET A 119 12.26 -10.38 -11.41
C MET A 119 12.25 -10.09 -12.91
N PRO A 120 11.52 -10.86 -13.73
CA PRO A 120 11.46 -10.61 -15.17
C PRO A 120 10.97 -9.18 -15.52
N VAL A 121 11.61 -8.55 -16.51
CA VAL A 121 11.29 -7.17 -16.90
C VAL A 121 10.20 -7.15 -17.97
N ILE A 122 9.22 -6.29 -17.80
CA ILE A 122 8.19 -6.01 -18.80
C ILE A 122 8.66 -4.81 -19.62
N SER A 123 8.66 -4.94 -20.95
CA SER A 123 9.03 -3.86 -21.86
C SER A 123 7.96 -3.71 -22.95
N ILE A 124 7.32 -2.56 -22.99
CA ILE A 124 6.21 -2.28 -23.91
C ILE A 124 6.59 -1.11 -24.80
N SER A 125 6.78 -1.39 -26.09
CA SER A 125 7.02 -0.35 -27.10
C SER A 125 5.77 0.51 -27.31
N LEU A 126 5.97 1.81 -27.38
CA LEU A 126 4.93 2.82 -27.53
C LEU A 126 5.04 3.51 -28.89
N THR A 127 3.91 3.90 -29.45
CA THR A 127 3.78 4.63 -30.71
C THR A 127 3.50 6.10 -30.40
N LYS A 128 4.19 7.02 -31.09
CA LYS A 128 3.94 8.46 -30.93
C LYS A 128 2.56 8.82 -31.49
N LEU A 129 1.73 9.47 -30.69
CA LEU A 129 0.47 10.05 -31.13
C LEU A 129 0.69 11.49 -31.60
N VAL A 130 0.08 11.84 -32.73
CA VAL A 130 0.18 13.16 -33.35
C VAL A 130 -1.22 13.72 -33.64
N GLY A 131 -1.32 15.05 -33.70
CA GLY A 131 -2.59 15.72 -34.02
C GLY A 131 -3.70 15.41 -33.02
N THR A 132 -4.89 15.14 -33.54
CA THR A 132 -6.11 14.95 -32.73
C THR A 132 -6.03 13.74 -31.80
N ALA A 133 -5.38 12.65 -32.23
CA ALA A 133 -5.22 11.46 -31.42
C ALA A 133 -4.42 11.74 -30.13
N GLY A 134 -3.36 12.56 -30.22
CA GLY A 134 -2.59 12.98 -29.05
C GLY A 134 -3.42 13.83 -28.09
N SER A 135 -4.15 14.81 -28.62
CA SER A 135 -5.03 15.66 -27.78
C SER A 135 -6.16 14.88 -27.12
N GLU A 136 -6.72 13.88 -27.80
CA GLU A 136 -7.77 13.02 -27.26
C GLU A 136 -7.23 12.11 -26.15
N ALA A 137 -6.06 11.51 -26.33
CA ALA A 137 -5.40 10.74 -25.28
C ALA A 137 -5.11 11.59 -24.03
N ILE A 138 -4.63 12.83 -24.21
CA ILE A 138 -4.45 13.79 -23.10
C ILE A 138 -5.78 14.12 -22.42
N ALA A 139 -6.85 14.40 -23.19
CA ALA A 139 -8.16 14.72 -22.65
C ALA A 139 -8.73 13.55 -21.83
N ASN A 140 -8.65 12.33 -22.36
CA ASN A 140 -9.11 11.11 -21.69
C ASN A 140 -8.33 10.85 -20.40
N LEU A 141 -6.99 10.95 -20.45
CA LEU A 141 -6.15 10.80 -19.26
C LEU A 141 -6.49 11.87 -18.21
N SER A 142 -6.68 13.13 -18.62
CA SER A 142 -7.02 14.24 -17.73
C SER A 142 -8.36 14.02 -17.02
N LEU A 143 -9.36 13.56 -17.77
CA LEU A 143 -10.69 13.29 -17.23
C LEU A 143 -10.64 12.15 -16.21
N GLN A 144 -10.01 11.03 -16.55
CA GLN A 144 -9.91 9.89 -15.64
C GLN A 144 -9.08 10.22 -14.39
N LEU A 145 -8.00 10.99 -14.52
CA LEU A 145 -7.22 11.46 -13.38
C LEU A 145 -8.06 12.32 -12.43
N PHE A 146 -8.92 13.19 -12.97
CA PHE A 146 -9.82 14.03 -12.18
C PHE A 146 -10.90 13.20 -11.47
N GLU A 147 -11.49 12.23 -12.14
CA GLU A 147 -12.48 11.32 -11.57
C GLU A 147 -11.91 10.49 -10.42
N GLU A 148 -10.71 9.94 -10.61
CA GLU A 148 -10.01 9.17 -9.57
C GLU A 148 -9.58 10.04 -8.40
N PHE A 149 -9.09 11.26 -8.66
CA PHE A 149 -8.81 12.22 -7.60
C PHE A 149 -10.06 12.53 -6.78
N LYS A 150 -11.20 12.76 -7.43
CA LYS A 150 -12.47 13.05 -6.75
C LYS A 150 -12.90 11.87 -5.89
N SER A 151 -12.83 10.64 -6.41
CA SER A 151 -13.17 9.43 -5.66
C SER A 151 -12.27 9.24 -4.43
N ILE A 152 -10.95 9.40 -4.59
CA ILE A 152 -9.99 9.30 -3.49
C ILE A 152 -10.24 10.40 -2.46
N HIS A 153 -10.56 11.62 -2.90
CA HIS A 153 -10.83 12.74 -2.02
C HIS A 153 -12.08 12.50 -1.16
N GLU A 154 -13.17 12.00 -1.77
CA GLU A 154 -14.39 11.63 -1.04
C GLU A 154 -14.10 10.57 0.04
N PHE A 155 -13.40 9.49 -0.33
CA PHE A 155 -12.98 8.46 0.63
C PHE A 155 -12.11 9.02 1.76
N TYR A 156 -11.16 9.91 1.42
CA TYR A 156 -10.30 10.55 2.41
C TYR A 156 -11.08 11.41 3.41
N VAL A 157 -12.09 12.15 2.95
CA VAL A 157 -12.96 12.97 3.82
C VAL A 157 -13.75 12.09 4.79
N GLU A 158 -14.34 11.00 4.29
CA GLU A 158 -15.06 10.03 5.12
C GLU A 158 -14.14 9.39 6.18
N GLU A 159 -12.95 8.95 5.78
CA GLU A 159 -12.02 8.29 6.70
C GLU A 159 -11.47 9.27 7.74
N LYS A 160 -11.24 10.53 7.35
CA LYS A 160 -10.87 11.60 8.30
C LYS A 160 -11.96 11.84 9.34
N GLN A 161 -13.22 11.85 8.92
CA GLN A 161 -14.36 12.02 9.83
C GLN A 161 -14.45 10.84 10.81
N ARG A 162 -14.32 9.61 10.30
CA ARG A 162 -14.28 8.38 11.12
C ARG A 162 -13.16 8.40 12.15
N SER A 163 -11.97 8.87 11.76
CA SER A 163 -10.82 8.99 12.66
C SER A 163 -11.10 9.96 13.82
N ILE A 164 -11.76 11.08 13.55
CA ILE A 164 -12.16 12.06 14.58
C ILE A 164 -13.15 11.42 15.56
N GLU A 165 -14.15 10.70 15.07
CA GLU A 165 -15.15 10.02 15.89
C GLU A 165 -14.50 8.95 16.78
N LEU A 166 -13.63 8.13 16.21
CA LEU A 166 -12.90 7.11 16.96
C LEU A 166 -12.02 7.73 18.05
N SER A 167 -11.35 8.85 17.76
CA SER A 167 -10.55 9.58 18.74
C SER A 167 -11.39 10.07 19.94
N LYS A 168 -12.62 10.54 19.70
CA LYS A 168 -13.56 10.92 20.77
C LYS A 168 -13.94 9.72 21.62
N VAL A 169 -14.29 8.58 21.00
CA VAL A 169 -14.65 7.35 21.72
C VAL A 169 -13.49 6.85 22.57
N ILE A 170 -12.27 6.83 22.02
CA ILE A 170 -11.05 6.44 22.75
C ILE A 170 -10.82 7.36 23.95
N SER A 171 -11.04 8.67 23.81
CA SER A 171 -10.84 9.64 24.89
C SER A 171 -11.86 9.43 26.02
N ALA A 172 -13.13 9.26 25.68
CA ALA A 172 -14.19 8.97 26.65
C ALA A 172 -13.93 7.64 27.39
N GLU A 173 -13.47 6.62 26.67
CA GLU A 173 -13.15 5.32 27.26
C GLU A 173 -11.91 5.40 28.18
N LYS A 174 -10.90 6.19 27.83
CA LYS A 174 -9.75 6.47 28.72
C LYS A 174 -10.16 7.17 30.00
N GLU A 175 -11.04 8.17 29.91
CA GLU A 175 -11.58 8.88 31.08
C GLU A 175 -12.38 7.93 31.99
N ARG A 176 -13.26 7.11 31.39
CA ARG A 176 -14.02 6.08 32.11
C ARG A 176 -13.10 5.10 32.84
N ASN A 177 -12.06 4.63 32.16
CA ASN A 177 -11.09 3.71 32.75
C ASN A 177 -10.27 4.35 33.87
N ALA A 178 -9.84 5.61 33.72
CA ALA A 178 -9.15 6.35 34.78
C ALA A 178 -10.05 6.54 36.02
N SER A 179 -11.33 6.85 35.81
CA SER A 179 -12.32 6.96 36.88
C SER A 179 -12.50 5.64 37.65
N ILE A 180 -12.63 4.52 36.93
CA ILE A 180 -12.75 3.19 37.53
C ILE A 180 -11.49 2.82 38.32
N GLN A 181 -10.30 3.09 37.79
CA GLN A 181 -9.04 2.86 38.50
C GLN A 181 -8.97 3.69 39.79
N SER A 182 -9.34 4.98 39.73
CA SER A 182 -9.37 5.84 40.91
C SER A 182 -10.34 5.32 41.99
N GLN A 183 -11.53 4.87 41.59
CA GLN A 183 -12.51 4.27 42.50
C GLN A 183 -11.94 2.98 43.15
N LEU A 184 -11.37 2.08 42.36
CA LEU A 184 -10.76 0.83 42.87
C LEU A 184 -9.66 1.10 43.90
N GLU A 185 -8.80 2.10 43.65
CA GLU A 185 -7.77 2.50 44.61
C GLU A 185 -8.36 3.05 45.92
N GLN A 186 -9.41 3.87 45.85
CA GLN A 186 -10.10 4.38 47.03
C GLN A 186 -10.73 3.25 47.85
N TYR A 187 -11.41 2.29 47.20
CA TYR A 187 -11.98 1.12 47.87
C TYR A 187 -10.90 0.25 48.52
N SER A 188 -9.76 0.02 47.84
CA SER A 188 -8.63 -0.72 48.40
C SER A 188 -8.04 -0.05 49.65
N LYS A 189 -7.87 1.28 49.62
CA LYS A 189 -7.42 2.07 50.79
C LYS A 189 -8.38 1.94 51.95
N ARG A 190 -9.69 2.04 51.71
CA ARG A 190 -10.73 1.88 52.75
C ARG A 190 -10.73 0.48 53.37
N GLN A 191 -10.59 -0.57 52.55
CA GLN A 191 -10.48 -1.95 53.06
C GLN A 191 -9.22 -2.15 53.92
N LYS A 192 -8.07 -1.58 53.53
CA LYS A 192 -6.86 -1.61 54.37
C LYS A 192 -7.08 -0.94 55.72
N LEU A 193 -7.67 0.25 55.75
CA LEU A 193 -8.00 0.96 56.99
C LEU A 193 -8.96 0.18 57.89
N GLN A 194 -9.99 -0.45 57.31
CA GLN A 194 -10.91 -1.31 58.06
C GLN A 194 -10.20 -2.52 58.67
N ARG A 195 -9.32 -3.20 57.91
CA ARG A 195 -8.52 -4.32 58.42
C ARG A 195 -7.62 -3.94 59.60
N ILE A 196 -7.00 -2.77 59.54
CA ILE A 196 -6.13 -2.26 60.63
C ILE A 196 -7.00 -1.95 61.86
N SER A 197 -8.14 -1.28 61.68
CA SER A 197 -9.06 -0.96 62.78
C SER A 197 -9.76 -2.16 63.43
N SER A 198 -9.91 -3.28 62.72
CA SER A 198 -10.40 -4.54 63.26
C SER A 198 -9.33 -5.38 63.96
N SER A 199 -8.05 -5.14 63.65
CA SER A 199 -6.91 -5.81 64.32
C SER A 199 -6.66 -5.26 65.73
N ASP A 200 -7.02 -3.99 65.99
CA ASP A 200 -6.84 -3.35 67.30
C ASP A 200 -7.98 -3.66 68.31
N LYS A 201 -8.93 -4.53 67.96
CA LYS A 201 -10.05 -4.95 68.82
C LYS A 201 -10.04 -6.44 69.21
N VAL A 202 -8.89 -7.11 69.11
CA VAL A 202 -8.73 -8.45 69.67
C VAL A 202 -7.64 -8.41 70.74
N ASP A 203 -8.00 -7.89 71.90
CA ASP A 203 -7.39 -8.35 73.14
C ASP A 203 -8.30 -8.06 74.35
N VAL A 204 -9.24 -8.98 74.63
CA VAL A 204 -9.62 -9.35 76.02
C VAL A 204 -10.09 -10.81 76.02
N SER A 205 -9.37 -11.63 76.79
CA SER A 205 -9.64 -13.00 77.28
C SER A 205 -9.48 -14.20 76.32
N GLY A 206 -8.41 -14.97 76.53
CA GLY A 206 -8.13 -16.27 75.87
C GLY A 206 -8.85 -17.47 76.51
N PRO A 207 -8.38 -18.74 76.38
CA PRO A 207 -7.25 -19.27 75.59
C PRO A 207 -7.73 -20.23 74.47
N PHE A 208 -6.88 -20.63 73.53
CA PHE A 208 -6.63 -22.03 73.15
C PHE A 208 -5.71 -22.13 71.93
N SER A 209 -4.93 -23.21 71.97
CA SER A 209 -3.73 -23.55 71.22
C SER A 209 -3.91 -23.83 69.73
N ASN A 210 -2.88 -23.49 68.93
CA ASN A 210 -2.05 -24.41 68.12
C ASN A 210 -1.66 -23.76 66.77
N GLY A 211 -0.38 -23.87 66.41
CA GLY A 211 0.04 -23.68 65.02
C GLY A 211 1.35 -22.92 64.85
N LEU A 212 2.42 -23.50 65.39
CA LEU A 212 3.80 -23.07 65.29
C LEU A 212 4.31 -23.15 63.83
N LYS A 213 4.89 -22.03 63.31
CA LYS A 213 6.06 -21.92 62.39
C LYS A 213 5.97 -22.65 61.03
N SER A 214 6.54 -22.21 59.90
CA SER A 214 7.45 -21.15 59.50
C SER A 214 7.56 -21.23 57.96
N SER A 215 7.74 -20.09 57.29
CA SER A 215 8.27 -20.03 55.92
C SER A 215 9.70 -20.61 55.86
N PRO A 216 10.21 -21.03 54.68
CA PRO A 216 11.06 -20.09 53.94
C PRO A 216 10.94 -20.15 52.40
N ASP A 217 11.17 -19.00 51.78
CA ASP A 217 11.60 -18.86 50.38
C ASP A 217 13.01 -19.44 50.16
N LYS A 218 13.25 -20.16 49.04
CA LYS A 218 14.34 -19.91 48.06
C LYS A 218 14.63 -21.07 47.10
N GLU A 219 14.91 -20.65 45.85
CA GLU A 219 15.87 -21.19 44.87
C GLU A 219 15.54 -22.45 44.04
N ALA A 220 15.16 -22.17 42.78
CA ALA A 220 15.87 -22.49 41.53
C ALA A 220 16.23 -23.96 41.14
N ALA A 221 15.96 -24.20 39.84
CA ALA A 221 16.53 -25.20 38.94
C ALA A 221 16.05 -26.66 39.04
N ARG A 222 15.12 -27.03 38.15
CA ARG A 222 15.19 -28.35 37.46
C ARG A 222 14.80 -28.19 36.00
N ASP A 223 15.82 -28.34 35.15
CA ASP A 223 15.72 -28.68 33.74
C ASP A 223 14.81 -29.90 33.55
N ILE A 224 13.88 -29.81 32.60
CA ILE A 224 13.35 -31.00 31.92
C ILE A 224 13.52 -30.77 30.42
N ASN A 225 14.59 -31.39 29.95
CA ASN A 225 14.86 -31.67 28.55
C ASN A 225 13.78 -32.64 28.04
N SER A 226 13.05 -32.27 26.99
CA SER A 226 12.26 -33.22 26.21
C SER A 226 12.29 -32.87 24.73
N LYS A 227 13.21 -33.57 24.05
CA LYS A 227 13.13 -34.15 22.70
C LYS A 227 12.61 -33.27 21.55
N ALA A 228 13.54 -32.80 20.74
CA ALA A 228 13.62 -33.19 19.33
C ALA A 228 14.95 -33.94 19.12
#